data_AF-A0AAV8V8H0-F1
#
_entry.id   AF-A0AAV8V8H0-F1
#
_cell.length_a   1.000
_cell.length_b   1.000
_cell.length_c   1.000
_cell.angle_alpha   90.00
_cell.angle_beta   90.00
_cell.angle_gamma   90.00
#
_symmetry.space_group_name_H-M   'P 1'
#
loop_
_entity.id
_entity.type
_entity.pdbx_description
1 polymer ?
#
loop_
_entity_poly.entity_id
_entity_poly.type
_entity_poly.pdbx_seq_one_letter_code
_entity_poly.pdbx_strand_id
1 'polypeptide(L)'
;MQTIEAIAVGIRTERYGEITVASCYHPPNRTVEIQDLEALMAIGSALIAIGDFNAKALDWNCLTQSCSGAELRRFLANNNDVHAVGPEEPTYDGLGRTRPDVLDIALLKAIALQVQLEVVYEGSSNHSPILLTAEMQRNTALPRIETVDELEAAVMTLETDIHTAEARSTTETVEIFRQDYVGELPHATKLLIRERRSARRRSIRTGDPVDRNALNQLSRRVRAALDEHFNERWRKHTEEINEGAHERDFWKLQKILRTQRKPIPPIHGERGIVRTNSEKAEAFANSFELQCRENQLDDEDEDHEEEVERRVPWGHACETSLRKLQAVENVALRTAVGAPWFVRNRDLQRDLEWTPLREVIRTKATKAFEKATVHTNPLVREAVDYEAEDRTTHKRPKTQLRDPG
;
A
#
# COMPACT_ATOMS: atom_id res chain seq x y z
N MET A 1 36.08 -0.06 -3.22
CA MET A 1 35.90 -1.27 -4.03
C MET A 1 36.30 -0.94 -5.47
N GLN A 2 37.02 -1.83 -6.15
CA GLN A 2 37.56 -1.61 -7.51
C GLN A 2 36.68 -2.19 -8.63
N THR A 3 35.97 -3.28 -8.32
CA THR A 3 35.14 -4.07 -9.25
C THR A 3 33.67 -4.08 -8.85
N ILE A 4 33.36 -4.09 -7.56
CA ILE A 4 31.97 -4.06 -7.06
C ILE A 4 31.52 -2.61 -6.81
N GLU A 5 30.40 -2.24 -7.41
CA GLU A 5 29.68 -1.00 -7.14
C GLU A 5 28.61 -1.26 -6.08
N ALA A 6 28.57 -0.46 -5.01
CA ALA A 6 27.58 -0.63 -3.95
C ALA A 6 27.07 0.70 -3.39
N ILE A 7 25.77 0.78 -3.13
CA ILE A 7 25.11 1.88 -2.44
C ILE A 7 24.43 1.30 -1.20
N ALA A 8 24.75 1.83 -0.02
CA ALA A 8 24.28 1.31 1.25
C ALA A 8 23.42 2.33 2.02
N VAL A 9 22.41 1.82 2.72
CA VAL A 9 21.53 2.57 3.63
C VAL A 9 21.46 1.83 4.96
N GLY A 10 21.67 2.55 6.06
CA GLY A 10 21.50 2.02 7.42
C GLY A 10 20.03 2.13 7.86
N ILE A 11 19.48 1.02 8.34
CA ILE A 11 18.14 0.93 8.94
C ILE A 11 18.31 0.62 10.41
N ARG A 12 17.84 1.52 11.29
CA ARG A 12 17.87 1.30 12.72
C ARG A 12 16.58 0.64 13.18
N THR A 13 16.72 -0.54 13.78
CA THR A 13 15.63 -1.31 14.38
C THR A 13 15.78 -1.31 15.90
N GLU A 14 14.66 -1.35 16.62
CA GLU A 14 14.68 -1.38 18.09
C GLU A 14 15.22 -2.71 18.64
N ARG A 15 14.98 -3.82 17.93
CA ARG A 15 15.29 -5.17 18.41
C ARG A 15 16.63 -5.73 17.90
N TYR A 16 17.01 -5.40 16.66
CA TYR A 16 18.21 -5.96 16.01
C TYR A 16 19.33 -4.91 15.84
N GLY A 17 19.12 -3.70 16.36
CA GLY A 17 20.05 -2.61 16.20
C GLY A 17 20.08 -2.11 14.75
N GLU A 18 21.25 -1.67 14.32
CA GLU A 18 21.48 -1.11 12.99
C GLU A 18 21.78 -2.23 11.98
N ILE A 19 20.92 -2.36 10.97
CA ILE A 19 21.07 -3.26 9.84
C ILE A 19 21.35 -2.41 8.61
N THR A 20 22.48 -2.64 7.96
CA THR A 20 22.80 -1.99 6.69
C THR A 20 22.24 -2.81 5.54
N VAL A 21 21.55 -2.15 4.61
CA VAL A 21 21.11 -2.75 3.35
C VAL A 21 21.91 -2.12 2.22
N ALA A 22 22.56 -2.93 1.39
CA ALA A 22 23.37 -2.48 0.27
C ALA A 22 22.85 -3.03 -1.05
N SER A 23 22.60 -2.15 -2.02
CA SER A 23 22.38 -2.53 -3.42
C SER A 23 23.74 -2.67 -4.10
N CYS A 24 24.02 -3.83 -4.70
CA CYS A 24 25.33 -4.16 -5.27
C CYS A 24 25.22 -4.48 -6.76
N TYR A 25 26.25 -4.13 -7.53
CA TYR A 25 26.42 -4.53 -8.92
C TYR A 25 27.88 -4.89 -9.17
N HIS A 26 28.12 -6.08 -9.72
CA HIS A 26 29.43 -6.51 -10.17
C HIS A 26 29.37 -6.82 -11.68
N PRO A 27 30.19 -6.17 -12.51
CA PRO A 27 30.11 -6.32 -13.96
C PRO A 27 30.58 -7.70 -14.45
N PRO A 28 29.96 -8.28 -15.49
CA PRO A 28 30.21 -9.67 -15.93
C PRO A 28 31.62 -9.91 -16.52
N ASN A 29 32.29 -8.86 -16.97
CA ASN A 29 33.61 -8.94 -17.61
C ASN A 29 34.78 -8.77 -16.63
N ARG A 30 34.50 -8.83 -15.32
CA ARG A 30 35.52 -8.77 -14.27
C ARG A 30 35.41 -10.00 -13.39
N THR A 31 36.52 -10.37 -12.77
CA THR A 31 36.55 -11.37 -11.71
C THR A 31 36.31 -10.70 -10.37
N VAL A 32 35.48 -11.32 -9.54
CA VAL A 32 35.27 -10.86 -8.16
C VAL A 32 36.59 -10.97 -7.40
N GLU A 33 37.00 -9.87 -6.77
CA GLU A 33 38.20 -9.81 -5.93
C GLU A 33 37.83 -9.92 -4.45
N ILE A 34 38.62 -10.69 -3.70
CA ILE A 34 38.41 -10.88 -2.25
C ILE A 34 38.49 -9.54 -1.51
N GLN A 35 39.39 -8.63 -1.89
CA GLN A 35 39.50 -7.33 -1.23
C GLN A 35 38.21 -6.49 -1.36
N ASP A 36 37.47 -6.63 -2.46
CA ASP A 36 36.21 -5.93 -2.64
C ASP A 36 35.09 -6.52 -1.79
N LEU A 37 35.06 -7.85 -1.63
CA LEU A 37 34.14 -8.52 -0.71
C LEU A 37 34.42 -8.13 0.74
N GLU A 38 35.69 -8.06 1.14
CA GLU A 38 36.10 -7.57 2.47
C GLU A 38 35.66 -6.13 2.69
N ALA A 39 35.88 -5.25 1.70
CA ALA A 39 35.46 -3.86 1.76
C ALA A 39 33.92 -3.71 1.81
N LEU A 40 33.18 -4.54 1.09
CA LEU A 40 31.71 -4.59 1.13
C LEU A 40 31.22 -5.03 2.52
N MET A 41 31.80 -6.10 3.07
CA MET A 41 31.46 -6.58 4.42
C MET A 41 31.88 -5.60 5.54
N ALA A 42 32.81 -4.68 5.27
CA ALA A 42 33.21 -3.64 6.22
C ALA A 42 32.23 -2.45 6.30
N ILE A 43 31.25 -2.34 5.39
CA ILE A 43 30.27 -1.23 5.38
C ILE A 43 29.37 -1.26 6.63
N GLY A 44 29.02 -2.46 7.13
CA GLY A 44 28.13 -2.62 8.27
C GLY A 44 28.51 -3.82 9.13
N SER A 45 28.20 -3.74 10.43
CA SER A 45 28.34 -4.88 11.36
C SER A 45 27.32 -5.98 11.07
N ALA A 46 26.08 -5.59 10.78
CA ALA A 46 25.03 -6.44 10.23
C ALA A 46 24.65 -5.91 8.84
N LEU A 47 24.78 -6.74 7.80
CA LEU A 47 24.65 -6.32 6.41
C LEU A 47 23.80 -7.29 5.58
N ILE A 48 22.90 -6.73 4.78
CA ILE A 48 22.18 -7.41 3.70
C ILE A 48 22.61 -6.75 2.39
N ALA A 49 23.48 -7.40 1.62
CA ALA A 49 23.93 -6.92 0.32
C ALA A 49 23.21 -7.68 -0.79
N ILE A 50 22.44 -6.99 -1.64
CA ILE A 50 21.56 -7.60 -2.65
C ILE A 50 21.89 -7.01 -4.02
N GLY A 51 21.93 -7.85 -5.06
CA GLY A 51 21.92 -7.38 -6.44
C GLY A 51 22.60 -8.35 -7.40
N ASP A 52 22.98 -7.85 -8.57
CA ASP A 52 23.61 -8.65 -9.63
C ASP A 52 25.11 -8.79 -9.37
N PHE A 53 25.53 -9.96 -8.90
CA PHE A 53 26.94 -10.27 -8.64
C PHE A 53 27.66 -10.88 -9.85
N ASN A 54 26.92 -11.25 -10.92
CA ASN A 54 27.46 -11.98 -12.06
C ASN A 54 28.35 -13.19 -11.67
N ALA A 55 28.01 -13.85 -10.56
CA ALA A 55 28.78 -14.92 -9.95
C ALA A 55 27.93 -16.19 -9.84
N LYS A 56 28.39 -17.28 -10.45
CA LYS A 56 27.61 -18.52 -10.54
C LYS A 56 28.20 -19.59 -9.64
N ALA A 57 27.40 -20.15 -8.72
CA ALA A 57 27.76 -21.30 -7.92
C ALA A 57 26.52 -22.13 -7.54
N LEU A 58 26.74 -23.42 -7.32
CA LEU A 58 25.67 -24.35 -6.96
C LEU A 58 25.03 -24.02 -5.59
N ASP A 59 25.74 -23.32 -4.70
CA ASP A 59 25.25 -23.02 -3.34
C ASP A 59 24.07 -22.05 -3.32
N TRP A 60 23.88 -21.26 -4.37
CA TRP A 60 22.77 -20.32 -4.53
C TRP A 60 21.96 -20.61 -5.80
N ASN A 61 21.80 -21.90 -6.10
CA ASN A 61 20.92 -22.44 -7.16
C ASN A 61 21.32 -22.13 -8.61
N CYS A 62 22.58 -21.76 -8.87
CA CYS A 62 23.05 -21.71 -10.26
C CYS A 62 23.21 -23.10 -10.86
N LEU A 63 23.09 -23.21 -12.18
CA LEU A 63 23.29 -24.46 -12.91
C LEU A 63 24.77 -24.82 -13.11
N THR A 64 25.64 -23.81 -13.06
CA THR A 64 27.07 -23.94 -13.35
C THR A 64 27.89 -23.14 -12.35
N GLN A 65 29.20 -23.39 -12.31
CA GLN A 65 30.13 -22.59 -11.52
C GLN A 65 30.98 -21.68 -12.44
N SER A 66 31.05 -20.39 -12.12
CA SER A 66 31.95 -19.43 -12.75
C SER A 66 33.20 -19.18 -11.90
N CYS A 67 34.25 -18.58 -12.48
CA CYS A 67 35.44 -18.19 -11.71
C CYS A 67 35.09 -17.22 -10.58
N SER A 68 34.25 -16.22 -10.86
CA SER A 68 33.74 -15.28 -9.85
C SER A 68 32.93 -15.98 -8.75
N GLY A 69 32.12 -16.99 -9.11
CA GLY A 69 31.41 -17.80 -8.11
C GLY A 69 32.34 -18.68 -7.28
N ALA A 70 33.44 -19.19 -7.87
CA ALA A 70 34.45 -19.95 -7.14
C ALA A 70 35.19 -19.09 -6.10
N GLU A 71 35.56 -17.86 -6.46
CA GLU A 71 36.19 -16.90 -5.54
C GLU A 71 35.22 -16.45 -4.44
N LEU A 72 33.97 -16.16 -4.78
CA LEU A 72 32.93 -15.84 -3.78
C LEU A 72 32.70 -17.02 -2.83
N ARG A 73 32.61 -18.25 -3.33
CA ARG A 73 32.50 -19.45 -2.49
C ARG A 73 33.70 -19.63 -1.56
N ARG A 74 34.91 -19.34 -2.05
CA ARG A 74 36.14 -19.37 -1.25
C ARG A 74 36.10 -18.31 -0.14
N PHE A 75 35.59 -17.12 -0.43
CA PHE A 75 35.38 -16.08 0.58
C PHE A 75 34.40 -16.53 1.66
N LEU A 76 33.23 -17.08 1.28
CA LEU A 76 32.23 -17.58 2.23
C LEU A 76 32.77 -18.72 3.09
N ALA A 77 33.56 -19.63 2.52
CA ALA A 77 34.17 -20.73 3.27
C ALA A 77 35.17 -20.27 4.35
N ASN A 78 35.74 -19.07 4.21
CA ASN A 78 36.64 -18.46 5.18
C ASN A 78 35.93 -17.54 6.18
N ASN A 79 34.65 -17.22 5.95
CA ASN A 79 33.87 -16.28 6.76
C ASN A 79 32.54 -16.92 7.19
N ASN A 80 32.55 -17.55 8.37
CA ASN A 80 31.38 -18.27 8.90
C ASN A 80 30.19 -17.36 9.24
N ASP A 81 30.40 -16.05 9.35
CA ASP A 81 29.38 -15.05 9.63
C ASP A 81 28.71 -14.50 8.36
N VAL A 82 29.15 -14.95 7.17
CA VAL A 82 28.63 -14.52 5.88
C VAL A 82 28.02 -15.69 5.12
N HIS A 83 26.81 -15.49 4.60
CA HIS A 83 26.08 -16.47 3.81
C HIS A 83 25.59 -15.87 2.50
N ALA A 84 25.58 -16.66 1.44
CA ALA A 84 24.94 -16.30 0.17
C ALA A 84 23.60 -17.03 0.05
N VAL A 85 22.60 -16.31 -0.46
CA VAL A 85 21.25 -16.83 -0.71
C VAL A 85 20.84 -16.40 -2.11
N GLY A 86 20.33 -17.34 -2.90
CA GLY A 86 19.73 -17.08 -4.21
C GLY A 86 18.30 -17.62 -4.26
N PRO A 87 17.45 -17.10 -5.16
CA PRO A 87 16.13 -17.67 -5.41
C PRO A 87 16.22 -19.08 -6.01
N GLU A 88 15.12 -19.84 -5.92
CA GLU A 88 15.01 -21.15 -6.57
C GLU A 88 14.81 -21.06 -8.08
N GLU A 89 14.28 -19.92 -8.55
CA GLU A 89 14.01 -19.66 -9.96
C GLU A 89 15.12 -18.79 -10.60
N PRO A 90 15.42 -18.96 -11.91
CA PRO A 90 16.40 -18.15 -12.62
C PRO A 90 16.05 -16.66 -12.63
N THR A 91 17.02 -15.81 -12.29
CA THR A 91 16.84 -14.35 -12.29
C THR A 91 17.21 -13.73 -13.63
N TYR A 92 18.03 -14.41 -14.43
CA TYR A 92 18.47 -13.95 -15.73
C TYR A 92 18.02 -14.91 -16.83
N ASP A 93 17.34 -14.40 -17.85
CA ASP A 93 17.07 -15.12 -19.10
C ASP A 93 18.04 -14.66 -20.18
N GLY A 94 18.83 -15.60 -20.71
CA GLY A 94 19.80 -15.38 -21.77
C GLY A 94 19.19 -15.11 -23.15
N LEU A 95 17.86 -15.00 -23.26
CA LEU A 95 17.13 -14.76 -24.51
C LEU A 95 17.58 -15.73 -25.62
N GLY A 96 17.80 -16.99 -25.27
CA GLY A 96 18.26 -18.06 -26.16
C GLY A 96 19.76 -18.09 -26.49
N ARG A 97 20.57 -17.12 -26.03
CA ARG A 97 22.04 -17.12 -26.21
C ARG A 97 22.76 -17.85 -25.10
N THR A 98 22.23 -17.76 -23.89
CA THR A 98 22.75 -18.41 -22.69
C THR A 98 21.59 -19.07 -21.96
N ARG A 99 21.88 -20.12 -21.18
CA ARG A 99 20.84 -20.76 -20.37
C ARG A 99 20.41 -19.82 -19.25
N PRO A 100 19.12 -19.79 -18.90
CA PRO A 100 18.66 -19.06 -17.72
C PRO A 100 19.42 -19.50 -16.47
N ASP A 101 19.80 -18.55 -15.62
CA ASP A 101 20.60 -18.81 -14.43
C ASP A 101 20.28 -17.79 -13.32
N VAL A 102 20.74 -18.09 -12.10
CA VAL A 102 20.64 -17.17 -10.95
C VAL A 102 21.88 -16.28 -10.93
N LEU A 103 21.72 -14.98 -11.13
CA LEU A 103 22.80 -13.99 -11.05
C LEU A 103 22.57 -12.93 -9.97
N ASP A 104 21.30 -12.67 -9.67
CA ASP A 104 20.84 -11.73 -8.67
C ASP A 104 20.70 -12.48 -7.33
N ILE A 105 21.64 -12.22 -6.41
CA ILE A 105 21.75 -12.93 -5.13
C ILE A 105 21.87 -11.96 -3.96
N ALA A 106 21.71 -12.47 -2.74
CA ALA A 106 21.94 -11.74 -1.51
C ALA A 106 23.09 -12.33 -0.69
N LEU A 107 23.99 -11.47 -0.21
CA LEU A 107 24.99 -11.79 0.80
C LEU A 107 24.55 -11.23 2.15
N LEU A 108 24.52 -12.09 3.16
CA LEU A 108 24.03 -11.80 4.50
C LEU A 108 25.19 -11.93 5.48
N LYS A 109 25.49 -10.86 6.23
CA LYS A 109 26.50 -10.85 7.28
C LYS A 109 25.86 -10.60 8.63
N ALA A 110 26.05 -11.53 9.56
CA ALA A 110 25.55 -11.44 10.93
C ALA A 110 24.04 -11.12 11.03
N ILE A 111 23.24 -11.64 10.09
CA ILE A 111 21.79 -11.45 10.04
C ILE A 111 21.10 -12.64 10.73
N ALA A 112 20.44 -12.38 11.85
CA ALA A 112 19.66 -13.36 12.61
C ALA A 112 18.16 -13.37 12.20
N LEU A 113 17.88 -13.09 10.93
CA LEU A 113 16.53 -13.12 10.34
C LEU A 113 16.44 -14.30 9.37
N GLN A 114 15.26 -14.91 9.27
CA GLN A 114 14.98 -15.86 8.21
C GLN A 114 14.80 -15.07 6.91
N VAL A 115 15.67 -15.33 5.94
CA VAL A 115 15.66 -14.63 4.66
C VAL A 115 15.21 -15.57 3.56
N GLN A 116 14.26 -15.13 2.75
CA GLN A 116 13.78 -15.81 1.55
C GLN A 116 13.89 -14.88 0.35
N LEU A 117 14.32 -15.40 -0.79
CA LEU A 117 14.39 -14.70 -2.07
C LEU A 117 13.43 -15.34 -3.06
N GLU A 118 12.56 -14.53 -3.65
CA GLU A 118 11.60 -14.95 -4.67
C GLU A 118 11.80 -14.12 -5.94
N VAL A 119 11.58 -14.73 -7.10
CA VAL A 119 11.60 -14.02 -8.39
C VAL A 119 10.22 -13.46 -8.68
N VAL A 120 10.16 -12.18 -9.06
CA VAL A 120 8.92 -11.51 -9.48
C VAL A 120 8.95 -11.33 -10.99
N TYR A 121 8.07 -12.05 -11.70
CA TYR A 121 8.00 -11.95 -13.16
C TYR A 121 7.25 -10.70 -13.62
N GLU A 122 7.99 -9.70 -14.12
CA GLU A 122 7.40 -8.48 -14.72
C GLU A 122 7.48 -8.43 -16.26
N GLY A 123 8.06 -9.45 -16.91
CA GLY A 123 7.94 -9.67 -18.36
C GLY A 123 8.56 -8.63 -19.30
N SER A 124 9.30 -7.64 -18.78
CA SER A 124 9.83 -6.52 -19.57
C SER A 124 11.35 -6.45 -19.72
N SER A 125 12.10 -7.34 -19.05
CA SER A 125 13.57 -7.32 -19.00
C SER A 125 14.15 -8.74 -19.06
N ASN A 126 15.42 -8.86 -19.46
CA ASN A 126 16.20 -10.10 -19.40
C ASN A 126 16.67 -10.44 -17.97
N HIS A 127 16.49 -9.53 -17.02
CA HIS A 127 16.54 -9.81 -15.58
C HIS A 127 15.13 -9.72 -15.00
N SER A 128 14.78 -10.70 -14.17
CA SER A 128 13.58 -10.71 -13.37
C SER A 128 13.89 -10.09 -11.99
N PRO A 129 13.11 -9.08 -11.55
CA PRO A 129 13.27 -8.52 -10.21
C PRO A 129 13.23 -9.60 -9.12
N ILE A 130 14.03 -9.42 -8.06
CA ILE A 130 14.01 -10.28 -6.88
C ILE A 130 13.37 -9.57 -5.70
N LEU A 131 12.52 -10.29 -4.97
CA LEU A 131 11.95 -9.87 -3.70
C LEU A 131 12.68 -10.58 -2.57
N LEU A 132 13.32 -9.81 -1.69
CA LEU A 132 13.92 -10.33 -0.47
C LEU A 132 12.99 -10.07 0.71
N THR A 133 12.55 -11.15 1.34
CA THR A 133 11.74 -11.12 2.55
C THR A 133 12.59 -11.55 3.74
N ALA A 134 12.75 -10.67 4.73
CA ALA A 134 13.50 -10.94 5.96
C ALA A 134 12.54 -10.95 7.15
N GLU A 135 12.23 -12.14 7.66
CA GLU A 135 11.29 -12.34 8.76
C GLU A 135 11.97 -12.71 10.06
N MET A 136 11.35 -12.31 11.18
CA MET A 136 11.73 -12.88 12.47
C MET A 136 11.34 -14.35 12.48
N GLN A 137 12.25 -15.22 12.90
CA GLN A 137 11.89 -16.59 13.25
C GLN A 137 10.81 -16.54 14.33
N ARG A 138 9.56 -16.81 13.93
CA ARG A 138 8.55 -17.23 14.89
C ARG A 138 9.00 -18.62 15.30
N ASN A 139 9.38 -18.81 16.56
CA ASN A 139 9.45 -20.17 17.11
C ASN A 139 8.07 -20.80 16.88
N THR A 140 7.95 -21.64 15.86
CA THR A 140 6.70 -22.30 15.46
C THR A 140 6.36 -23.48 16.36
N ALA A 141 7.26 -23.83 17.29
CA ALA A 141 6.95 -24.76 18.36
C ALA A 141 6.05 -24.05 19.38
N LEU A 142 4.74 -24.30 19.28
CA LEU A 142 3.83 -24.04 20.40
C LEU A 142 4.40 -24.77 21.64
N PRO A 143 4.58 -24.08 22.78
CA PRO A 143 5.02 -24.75 24.00
C PRO A 143 4.00 -25.85 24.35
N ARG A 144 4.51 -27.07 24.54
CA ARG A 144 3.67 -28.19 24.95
C ARG A 144 3.30 -27.99 26.42
N ILE A 145 2.04 -27.67 26.68
CA ILE A 145 1.50 -27.46 28.03
C ILE A 145 0.99 -28.82 28.51
N GLU A 146 1.63 -29.37 29.54
CA GLU A 146 1.26 -30.68 30.10
C GLU A 146 0.64 -30.55 31.50
N THR A 147 0.82 -29.41 32.16
CA THR A 147 0.32 -29.17 33.52
C THR A 147 -0.56 -27.92 33.62
N VAL A 148 -1.40 -27.87 34.66
CA VAL A 148 -2.29 -26.72 34.93
C VAL A 148 -1.47 -25.47 35.28
N ASP A 149 -0.36 -25.63 36.00
CA ASP A 149 0.54 -24.53 36.37
C ASP A 149 1.22 -23.91 35.15
N GLU A 150 1.60 -24.74 34.16
CA GLU A 150 2.13 -24.26 32.87
C GLU A 150 1.07 -23.53 32.04
N LEU A 151 -0.18 -23.98 32.12
CA LEU A 151 -1.30 -23.29 31.47
C LEU A 151 -1.51 -21.90 32.07
N GLU A 152 -1.53 -21.80 33.41
CA GLU A 152 -1.67 -20.52 34.11
C GLU A 152 -0.49 -19.58 33.82
N ALA A 153 0.73 -20.09 33.77
CA ALA A 153 1.91 -19.31 33.38
C ALA A 153 1.84 -18.83 31.92
N ALA A 154 1.33 -19.66 31.01
CA ALA A 154 1.15 -19.29 29.60
C ALA A 154 0.06 -18.23 29.42
N VAL A 155 -1.06 -18.35 30.16
CA VAL A 155 -2.14 -17.35 30.17
C VAL A 155 -1.64 -16.03 30.75
N MET A 156 -0.91 -16.04 31.86
CA MET A 156 -0.31 -14.85 32.45
C MET A 156 0.68 -14.18 31.50
N THR A 157 1.46 -14.97 30.76
CA THR A 157 2.40 -14.45 29.74
C THR A 157 1.64 -13.78 28.60
N LEU A 158 0.59 -14.44 28.09
CA LEU A 158 -0.26 -13.88 27.04
C LEU A 158 -0.95 -12.58 27.48
N GLU A 159 -1.46 -12.55 28.70
CA GLU A 159 -2.11 -11.37 29.29
C GLU A 159 -1.11 -10.21 29.42
N THR A 160 0.12 -10.50 29.86
CA THR A 160 1.21 -9.52 29.95
C THR A 160 1.62 -9.00 28.56
N ASP A 161 1.70 -9.88 27.56
CA ASP A 161 2.05 -9.52 26.19
C ASP A 161 0.96 -8.65 25.54
N ILE A 162 -0.31 -8.95 25.78
CA ILE A 162 -1.45 -8.14 25.32
C ILE A 162 -1.39 -6.76 25.95
N HIS A 163 -1.21 -6.64 27.27
CA HIS A 163 -1.10 -5.35 27.94
C HIS A 163 0.15 -4.57 27.52
N THR A 164 1.25 -5.25 27.26
CA THR A 164 2.48 -4.63 26.75
C THR A 164 2.30 -4.15 25.30
N ALA A 165 1.62 -4.93 24.46
CA ALA A 165 1.29 -4.56 23.10
C ALA A 165 0.29 -3.40 23.05
N GLU A 166 -0.70 -3.39 23.93
CA GLU A 166 -1.64 -2.27 24.12
C GLU A 166 -0.87 -1.01 24.51
N ALA A 167 -0.02 -1.06 25.54
CA ALA A 167 0.76 0.08 26.00
C ALA A 167 1.73 0.62 24.92
N ARG A 168 2.32 -0.26 24.10
CA ARG A 168 3.19 0.11 22.97
C ARG A 168 2.41 0.63 21.75
N SER A 169 1.20 0.12 21.51
CA SER A 169 0.33 0.52 20.41
C SER A 169 -0.46 1.79 20.72
N THR A 170 -0.65 2.13 21.99
CA THR A 170 -0.89 3.51 22.42
C THR A 170 0.42 4.27 22.38
N THR A 171 0.99 4.41 21.19
CA THR A 171 1.80 5.59 20.91
C THR A 171 0.89 6.77 21.20
N GLU A 172 1.30 7.72 22.04
CA GLU A 172 0.68 9.04 22.00
C GLU A 172 0.60 9.41 20.53
N THR A 173 -0.63 9.47 19.99
CA THR A 173 -0.86 10.09 18.70
C THR A 173 -0.29 11.48 18.88
N VAL A 174 0.94 11.69 18.41
CA VAL A 174 1.43 13.02 18.16
C VAL A 174 0.43 13.51 17.14
N GLU A 175 -0.52 14.33 17.60
CA GLU A 175 -1.33 15.11 16.70
C GLU A 175 -0.33 15.72 15.75
N ILE A 176 -0.31 15.25 14.50
CA ILE A 176 0.45 15.92 13.47
C ILE A 176 -0.29 17.25 13.37
N PHE A 177 0.18 18.22 14.15
CA PHE A 177 -0.07 19.62 13.93
C PHE A 177 0.47 19.82 12.54
N ARG A 178 -0.42 19.70 11.54
CA ARG A 178 -0.23 20.42 10.29
C ARG A 178 -0.05 21.83 10.79
N GLN A 179 1.20 22.28 10.79
CA GLN A 179 1.52 23.64 11.15
C GLN A 179 0.63 24.45 10.21
N ASP A 180 -0.40 25.08 10.77
CA ASP A 180 -1.34 25.86 10.00
C ASP A 180 -0.49 27.00 9.45
N TYR A 181 0.05 26.82 8.24
CA TYR A 181 0.80 27.85 7.53
C TYR A 181 -0.06 29.11 7.37
N VAL A 182 -1.38 28.97 7.54
CA VAL A 182 -2.38 30.02 7.57
C VAL A 182 -2.31 30.85 8.86
N GLY A 183 -1.99 30.26 10.02
CA GLY A 183 -2.08 30.93 11.32
C GLY A 183 -3.49 31.44 11.64
N GLU A 184 -3.64 32.23 12.70
CA GLU A 184 -4.93 32.79 13.06
C GLU A 184 -5.30 33.96 12.13
N LEU A 185 -6.37 33.79 11.33
CA LEU A 185 -6.88 34.87 10.47
C LEU A 185 -7.37 36.07 11.30
N PRO A 186 -7.13 37.31 10.83
CA PRO A 186 -7.65 38.52 11.47
C PRO A 186 -9.16 38.44 11.69
N HIS A 187 -9.63 39.00 12.81
CA HIS A 187 -11.04 38.97 13.17
C HIS A 187 -11.94 39.57 12.06
N ALA A 188 -11.49 40.65 11.43
CA ALA A 188 -12.17 41.28 10.29
C ALA A 188 -12.36 40.29 9.11
N THR A 189 -11.34 39.49 8.78
CA THR A 189 -11.40 38.48 7.72
C THR A 189 -12.36 37.34 8.08
N LYS A 190 -12.39 36.91 9.34
CA LYS A 190 -13.36 35.91 9.84
C LYS A 190 -14.81 36.42 9.71
N LEU A 191 -15.06 37.70 10.02
CA LEU A 191 -16.37 38.33 9.84
C LEU A 191 -16.78 38.38 8.36
N LEU A 192 -15.87 38.77 7.46
CA LEU A 192 -16.12 38.76 6.01
C LEU A 192 -16.46 37.36 5.48
N ILE A 193 -15.79 36.32 5.97
CA ILE A 193 -16.09 34.92 5.61
C ILE A 193 -17.50 34.52 6.08
N ARG A 194 -17.88 34.89 7.30
CA ARG A 194 -19.24 34.65 7.82
C ARG A 194 -20.30 35.37 6.98
N GLU A 195 -20.05 36.63 6.64
CA GLU A 195 -20.95 37.43 5.81
C GLU A 195 -21.10 36.84 4.40
N ARG A 196 -19.99 36.45 3.75
CA ARG A 196 -20.00 35.75 2.47
C ARG A 196 -20.81 34.46 2.52
N ARG A 197 -20.65 33.65 3.58
CA ARG A 197 -21.43 32.40 3.76
C ARG A 197 -22.93 32.68 3.89
N SER A 198 -23.31 33.75 4.56
CA SER A 198 -24.70 34.21 4.64
C SER A 198 -25.23 34.71 3.30
N ALA A 199 -24.45 35.49 2.55
CA ALA A 199 -24.81 35.92 1.19
C ALA A 199 -24.96 34.75 0.21
N ARG A 200 -24.13 33.71 0.33
CA ARG A 200 -24.28 32.48 -0.46
C ARG A 200 -25.60 31.78 -0.18
N ARG A 201 -25.97 31.66 1.11
CA ARG A 201 -27.26 31.06 1.51
C ARG A 201 -28.44 31.88 0.98
N ARG A 202 -28.37 33.21 0.99
CA ARG A 202 -29.39 34.09 0.39
C ARG A 202 -29.49 33.89 -1.12
N SER A 203 -28.39 33.98 -1.85
CA SER A 203 -28.36 33.81 -3.31
C SER A 203 -28.89 32.45 -3.78
N ILE A 204 -28.63 31.37 -3.03
CA ILE A 204 -29.19 30.03 -3.35
C ILE A 204 -30.70 29.98 -3.11
N ARG A 205 -31.19 30.66 -2.07
CA ARG A 205 -32.61 30.66 -1.69
C ARG A 205 -33.46 31.54 -2.61
N THR A 206 -32.96 32.70 -2.99
CA THR A 206 -33.72 33.70 -3.75
C THR A 206 -33.54 33.54 -5.26
N GLY A 207 -32.38 33.06 -5.72
CA GLY A 207 -32.05 32.98 -7.15
C GLY A 207 -31.86 34.34 -7.83
N ASP A 208 -31.91 35.45 -7.08
CA ASP A 208 -31.88 36.81 -7.61
C ASP A 208 -30.45 37.23 -8.05
N PRO A 209 -30.29 37.84 -9.24
CA PRO A 209 -29.04 38.45 -9.68
C PRO A 209 -28.42 39.45 -8.69
N VAL A 210 -29.21 40.20 -7.93
CA VAL A 210 -28.74 41.17 -6.93
C VAL A 210 -28.02 40.45 -5.79
N ASP A 211 -28.60 39.37 -5.27
CA ASP A 211 -27.99 38.55 -4.23
C ASP A 211 -26.72 37.84 -4.73
N ARG A 212 -26.70 37.45 -6.01
CA ARG A 212 -25.50 36.88 -6.65
C ARG A 212 -24.39 37.91 -6.81
N ASN A 213 -24.72 39.16 -7.15
CA ASN A 213 -23.77 40.26 -7.21
C ASN A 213 -23.20 40.59 -5.82
N ALA A 214 -24.03 40.62 -4.79
CA ALA A 214 -23.59 40.80 -3.41
C ALA A 214 -22.62 39.67 -2.95
N LEU A 215 -22.91 38.41 -3.30
CA LEU A 215 -22.01 37.28 -3.07
C LEU A 215 -20.67 37.45 -3.79
N ASN A 216 -20.68 37.89 -5.05
CA ASN A 216 -19.48 38.11 -5.85
C ASN A 216 -18.60 39.21 -5.26
N GLN A 217 -19.19 40.34 -4.84
CA GLN A 217 -18.48 41.42 -4.16
C GLN A 217 -17.84 40.95 -2.84
N LEU A 218 -18.60 40.25 -1.98
CA LEU A 218 -18.08 39.69 -0.74
C LEU A 218 -16.98 38.64 -0.98
N SER A 219 -17.11 37.84 -2.04
CA SER A 219 -16.07 36.86 -2.41
C SER A 219 -14.77 37.54 -2.88
N ARG A 220 -14.85 38.67 -3.58
CA ARG A 220 -13.68 39.48 -3.93
C ARG A 220 -13.03 40.09 -2.69
N ARG A 221 -13.82 40.65 -1.78
CA ARG A 221 -13.34 41.23 -0.51
C ARG A 221 -12.64 40.19 0.38
N VAL A 222 -13.20 38.98 0.49
CA VAL A 222 -12.56 37.88 1.22
C VAL A 222 -11.22 37.48 0.58
N ARG A 223 -11.15 37.40 -0.76
CA ARG A 223 -9.88 37.11 -1.45
C ARG A 223 -8.83 38.19 -1.18
N ALA A 224 -9.18 39.45 -1.36
CA ALA A 224 -8.25 40.56 -1.11
C ALA A 224 -7.72 40.56 0.33
N ALA A 225 -8.60 40.35 1.32
CA ALA A 225 -8.20 40.28 2.74
C ALA A 225 -7.33 39.06 3.07
N LEU A 226 -7.53 37.94 2.36
CA LEU A 226 -6.66 36.76 2.50
C LEU A 226 -5.31 37.00 1.85
N ASP A 227 -5.28 37.54 0.62
CA ASP A 227 -4.05 37.83 -0.11
C ASP A 227 -3.17 38.82 0.65
N GLU A 228 -3.76 39.89 1.21
CA GLU A 228 -3.06 40.86 2.05
C GLU A 228 -2.45 40.20 3.29
N HIS A 229 -3.23 39.38 4.01
CA HIS A 229 -2.74 38.66 5.19
C HIS A 229 -1.61 37.68 4.85
N PHE A 230 -1.73 36.95 3.74
CA PHE A 230 -0.70 36.02 3.29
C PHE A 230 0.58 36.75 2.85
N ASN A 231 0.45 37.86 2.12
CA ASN A 231 1.58 38.67 1.69
C ASN A 231 2.31 39.31 2.88
N GLU A 232 1.57 39.83 3.87
CA GLU A 232 2.13 40.38 5.11
C GLU A 232 2.94 39.32 5.88
N ARG A 233 2.36 38.13 6.04
CA ARG A 233 3.04 37.02 6.71
C ARG A 233 4.25 36.52 5.93
N TRP A 234 4.14 36.44 4.61
CA TRP A 234 5.25 36.06 3.76
C TRP A 234 6.40 37.06 3.89
N ARG A 235 6.10 38.37 3.90
CA ARG A 235 7.08 39.42 4.10
C ARG A 235 7.81 39.27 5.44
N LYS A 236 7.09 39.11 6.54
CA LYS A 236 7.69 38.86 7.87
C LYS A 236 8.57 37.61 7.87
N HIS A 237 8.07 36.52 7.30
CA HIS A 237 8.83 35.27 7.20
C HIS A 237 10.13 35.43 6.38
N THR A 238 10.09 36.21 5.30
CA THR A 238 11.30 36.50 4.50
C THR A 238 12.28 37.44 5.21
N GLU A 239 11.78 38.36 6.05
CA GLU A 239 12.62 39.25 6.87
C GLU A 239 13.30 38.47 8.01
N GLU A 240 12.59 37.56 8.67
CA GLU A 240 13.10 36.71 9.76
C GLU A 240 14.18 35.71 9.31
N ILE A 241 14.09 35.19 8.07
CA ILE A 241 15.07 34.23 7.53
C ILE A 241 16.43 34.89 7.20
N ASN A 242 16.48 36.22 7.08
CA ASN A 242 17.69 36.94 6.66
C ASN A 242 18.72 37.13 7.79
N GLU A 243 18.32 36.91 9.05
CA GLU A 243 19.23 36.86 10.19
C GLU A 243 19.75 35.42 10.34
N GLY A 244 21.08 35.23 10.31
CA GLY A 244 21.78 33.93 10.12
C GLY A 244 21.50 32.78 11.10
N ALA A 245 20.44 32.84 11.90
CA ALA A 245 19.98 31.79 12.82
C ALA A 245 19.18 30.65 12.14
N HIS A 246 18.74 30.81 10.88
CA HIS A 246 17.77 29.88 10.24
C HIS A 246 18.23 29.31 8.87
N GLU A 247 19.50 28.90 8.75
CA GLU A 247 20.08 28.34 7.52
C GLU A 247 19.26 27.18 6.91
N ARG A 248 18.72 26.29 7.75
CA ARG A 248 17.88 25.17 7.32
C ARG A 248 16.57 25.60 6.66
N ASP A 249 15.98 26.70 7.10
CA ASP A 249 14.70 27.19 6.58
C ASP A 249 14.90 28.04 5.32
N PHE A 250 16.03 28.74 5.20
CA PHE A 250 16.48 29.34 3.94
C PHE A 250 16.60 28.30 2.82
N TRP A 251 17.25 27.15 3.07
CA TRP A 251 17.40 26.10 2.06
C TRP A 251 16.07 25.44 1.68
N LYS A 252 15.13 25.28 2.62
CA LYS A 252 13.76 24.83 2.31
C LYS A 252 13.04 25.83 1.42
N LEU A 253 13.11 27.12 1.76
CA LEU A 253 12.52 28.21 0.99
C LEU A 253 13.10 28.28 -0.43
N GLN A 254 14.44 28.19 -0.54
CA GLN A 254 15.16 28.17 -1.82
C GLN A 254 14.75 26.99 -2.69
N LYS A 255 14.56 25.81 -2.10
CA LYS A 255 14.06 24.62 -2.80
C LYS A 255 12.62 24.83 -3.31
N ILE A 256 11.73 25.39 -2.48
CA ILE A 256 10.34 25.70 -2.87
C ILE A 256 10.31 26.70 -4.03
N LEU A 257 11.11 27.77 -3.95
CA LEU A 257 11.19 28.81 -4.99
C LEU A 257 11.81 28.30 -6.30
N ARG A 258 12.77 27.37 -6.24
CA ARG A 258 13.35 26.73 -7.43
C ARG A 258 12.48 25.63 -8.01
N THR A 259 11.53 25.09 -7.25
CA THR A 259 10.65 24.03 -7.72
C THR A 259 9.67 24.63 -8.71
N GLN A 260 10.02 24.58 -9.99
CA GLN A 260 9.06 24.84 -11.06
C GLN A 260 8.06 23.68 -11.07
N ARG A 261 6.80 23.98 -10.71
CA ARG A 261 5.71 23.02 -10.92
C ARG A 261 5.65 22.75 -12.41
N LYS A 262 6.08 21.56 -12.84
CA LYS A 262 5.92 21.15 -14.24
C LYS A 262 4.42 21.19 -14.54
N PRO A 263 3.98 21.92 -15.59
CA PRO A 263 2.58 21.89 -15.97
C PRO A 263 2.21 20.44 -16.27
N ILE A 264 1.09 19.99 -15.72
CA ILE A 264 0.56 18.66 -16.01
C ILE A 264 0.39 18.58 -17.53
N PRO A 265 0.94 17.56 -18.20
CA PRO A 265 0.85 17.46 -19.65
C PRO A 265 -0.62 17.42 -20.08
N PRO A 266 -0.95 17.94 -21.28
CA PRO A 266 -2.32 17.93 -21.77
C PRO A 266 -2.85 16.50 -21.90
N ILE A 267 -4.14 16.29 -21.63
CA ILE A 267 -4.78 14.99 -21.85
C ILE A 267 -4.86 14.75 -23.36
N HIS A 268 -4.54 13.54 -23.80
CA HIS A 268 -4.63 13.11 -25.19
C HIS A 268 -5.79 12.14 -25.34
N GLY A 269 -6.67 12.39 -26.33
CA GLY A 269 -7.60 11.40 -26.85
C GLY A 269 -7.09 10.81 -28.16
N GLU A 270 -7.90 9.99 -28.83
CA GLU A 270 -7.52 9.31 -30.09
C GLU A 270 -7.04 10.24 -31.21
N ARG A 271 -7.52 11.49 -31.24
CA ARG A 271 -7.19 12.49 -32.27
C ARG A 271 -6.19 13.56 -31.80
N GLY A 272 -5.59 13.39 -30.63
CA GLY A 272 -4.63 14.34 -30.05
C GLY A 272 -5.11 15.05 -28.79
N ILE A 273 -4.56 16.24 -28.51
CA ILE A 273 -4.79 16.98 -27.25
C ILE A 273 -6.27 17.41 -27.12
N VAL A 274 -6.91 17.02 -26.02
CA VAL A 274 -8.32 17.35 -25.73
C VAL A 274 -8.45 18.59 -24.83
N ARG A 275 -9.42 19.46 -25.14
CA ARG A 275 -9.56 20.78 -24.50
C ARG A 275 -10.86 20.90 -23.70
N THR A 276 -11.97 20.35 -24.19
CA THR A 276 -13.27 20.47 -23.51
C THR A 276 -13.48 19.36 -22.47
N ASN A 277 -14.38 19.59 -21.51
CA ASN A 277 -14.66 18.58 -20.47
C ASN A 277 -15.33 17.32 -21.04
N SER A 278 -16.15 17.48 -22.09
CA SER A 278 -16.77 16.35 -22.80
C SER A 278 -15.70 15.52 -23.51
N GLU A 279 -14.81 16.17 -24.26
CA GLU A 279 -13.69 15.48 -24.94
C GLU A 279 -12.74 14.79 -23.96
N LYS A 280 -12.51 15.38 -22.78
CA LYS A 280 -11.72 14.75 -21.72
C LYS A 280 -12.42 13.52 -21.16
N ALA A 281 -13.72 13.62 -20.89
CA ALA A 281 -14.52 12.50 -20.41
C ALA A 281 -14.53 11.36 -21.44
N GLU A 282 -14.65 11.67 -22.73
CA GLU A 282 -14.53 10.70 -23.82
C GLU A 282 -13.11 10.12 -23.95
N ALA A 283 -12.07 10.93 -23.87
CA ALA A 283 -10.68 10.42 -23.88
C ALA A 283 -10.42 9.46 -22.72
N PHE A 284 -10.97 9.74 -21.54
CA PHE A 284 -10.95 8.80 -20.42
C PHE A 284 -11.83 7.58 -20.68
N ALA A 285 -13.05 7.76 -21.19
CA ALA A 285 -13.97 6.67 -21.50
C ALA A 285 -13.36 5.69 -22.50
N ASN A 286 -12.73 6.17 -23.57
CA ASN A 286 -12.05 5.32 -24.56
C ASN A 286 -10.82 4.64 -23.97
N SER A 287 -10.05 5.33 -23.12
CA SER A 287 -8.94 4.71 -22.40
C SER A 287 -9.43 3.61 -21.46
N PHE A 288 -10.56 3.82 -20.78
CA PHE A 288 -11.19 2.83 -19.92
C PHE A 288 -11.79 1.69 -20.72
N GLU A 289 -12.48 1.97 -21.82
CA GLU A 289 -13.04 0.95 -22.71
C GLU A 289 -11.93 0.07 -23.29
N LEU A 290 -10.81 0.64 -23.75
CA LEU A 290 -9.68 -0.13 -24.25
C LEU A 290 -9.06 -1.02 -23.16
N GLN A 291 -8.99 -0.53 -21.93
CA GLN A 291 -8.47 -1.26 -20.78
C GLN A 291 -9.47 -2.27 -20.19
N CYS A 292 -10.76 -2.10 -20.46
CA CYS A 292 -11.86 -2.90 -19.94
C CYS A 292 -12.57 -3.72 -21.03
N ARG A 293 -12.03 -3.79 -22.24
CA ARG A 293 -12.49 -4.75 -23.25
C ARG A 293 -12.12 -6.15 -22.78
N GLU A 294 -13.11 -7.02 -22.72
CA GLU A 294 -12.90 -8.46 -22.62
C GLU A 294 -12.08 -8.94 -23.83
N ASN A 295 -11.04 -9.73 -23.55
CA ASN A 295 -10.53 -10.64 -24.56
C ASN A 295 -11.64 -11.64 -24.85
N GLN A 296 -12.27 -11.54 -26.03
CA GLN A 296 -13.38 -12.40 -26.42
C GLN A 296 -12.99 -13.89 -26.34
N LEU A 297 -13.51 -14.55 -25.32
CA LEU A 297 -13.95 -15.94 -25.37
C LEU A 297 -15.37 -15.92 -24.77
N ASP A 298 -16.36 -16.05 -25.64
CA ASP A 298 -17.79 -15.92 -25.33
C ASP A 298 -18.26 -16.98 -24.31
N ASP A 299 -19.00 -16.59 -23.27
CA ASP A 299 -19.77 -17.49 -22.38
C ASP A 299 -21.10 -16.81 -21.97
N GLU A 300 -22.24 -17.36 -22.41
CA GLU A 300 -23.62 -16.83 -22.34
C GLU A 300 -24.34 -17.01 -20.96
N ASP A 301 -23.63 -17.12 -19.83
CA ASP A 301 -24.22 -17.60 -18.57
C ASP A 301 -24.58 -16.50 -17.53
N GLU A 302 -24.38 -15.21 -17.80
CA GLU A 302 -24.53 -14.13 -16.78
C GLU A 302 -25.98 -13.76 -16.41
N ASP A 303 -26.98 -14.05 -17.26
CA ASP A 303 -28.37 -13.60 -17.04
C ASP A 303 -29.07 -14.25 -15.82
N HIS A 304 -28.54 -15.35 -15.27
CA HIS A 304 -29.14 -16.04 -14.12
C HIS A 304 -28.58 -15.57 -12.76
N GLU A 305 -27.38 -14.98 -12.74
CA GLU A 305 -26.72 -14.53 -11.50
C GLU A 305 -27.24 -13.16 -11.02
N GLU A 306 -27.70 -12.30 -11.92
CA GLU A 306 -28.27 -10.98 -11.58
C GLU A 306 -29.61 -11.06 -10.82
N GLU A 307 -30.42 -12.12 -11.02
CA GLU A 307 -31.74 -12.24 -10.37
C GLU A 307 -31.62 -12.60 -8.87
N VAL A 308 -30.56 -13.31 -8.49
CA VAL A 308 -30.30 -13.72 -7.10
C VAL A 308 -29.63 -12.60 -6.30
N GLU A 309 -28.90 -11.68 -6.94
CA GLU A 309 -28.18 -10.57 -6.30
C GLU A 309 -29.10 -9.46 -5.76
N ARG A 310 -30.34 -9.34 -6.30
CA ARG A 310 -31.29 -8.28 -5.93
C ARG A 310 -31.89 -8.38 -4.52
N ARG A 311 -31.64 -9.46 -3.76
CA ARG A 311 -32.50 -9.86 -2.63
C ARG A 311 -31.88 -9.97 -1.24
N VAL A 312 -30.61 -9.59 -1.00
CA VAL A 312 -30.02 -9.79 0.35
C VAL A 312 -29.30 -8.54 0.91
N PRO A 313 -29.82 -7.92 1.99
CA PRO A 313 -29.21 -6.76 2.65
C PRO A 313 -28.39 -7.14 3.89
N TRP A 314 -27.07 -7.23 3.72
CA TRP A 314 -26.02 -6.90 4.70
C TRP A 314 -24.88 -6.28 3.89
N GLY A 315 -24.17 -5.22 4.27
CA GLY A 315 -24.12 -4.49 5.53
C GLY A 315 -22.72 -3.86 5.66
N HIS A 316 -22.52 -2.72 4.99
CA HIS A 316 -21.36 -1.78 5.05
C HIS A 316 -20.19 -1.90 4.05
N ALA A 317 -20.00 -3.01 3.33
CA ALA A 317 -19.06 -3.01 2.21
C ALA A 317 -19.79 -2.55 0.93
N CYS A 318 -19.24 -1.56 0.22
CA CYS A 318 -19.72 -1.25 -1.12
C CYS A 318 -19.44 -2.43 -2.07
N GLU A 319 -20.29 -2.64 -3.08
CA GLU A 319 -20.15 -3.76 -4.01
C GLU A 319 -18.76 -3.81 -4.67
N THR A 320 -18.16 -2.65 -4.89
CA THR A 320 -16.78 -2.51 -5.38
C THR A 320 -15.73 -3.08 -4.43
N SER A 321 -15.93 -3.02 -3.11
CA SER A 321 -15.04 -3.63 -2.12
C SER A 321 -15.27 -5.14 -2.00
N LEU A 322 -16.51 -5.61 -2.12
CA LEU A 322 -16.82 -7.04 -2.13
C LEU A 322 -16.25 -7.74 -3.37
N ARG A 323 -16.34 -7.11 -4.55
CA ARG A 323 -15.71 -7.60 -5.79
C ARG A 323 -14.18 -7.70 -5.66
N LYS A 324 -13.54 -6.73 -5.00
CA LYS A 324 -12.09 -6.80 -4.72
C LYS A 324 -11.73 -7.95 -3.79
N LEU A 325 -12.51 -8.18 -2.74
CA LEU A 325 -12.28 -9.30 -1.83
C LEU A 325 -12.50 -10.65 -2.52
N GLN A 326 -13.52 -10.77 -3.39
CA GLN A 326 -13.75 -11.96 -4.20
C GLN A 326 -12.59 -12.21 -5.18
N ALA A 327 -12.03 -11.16 -5.78
CA ALA A 327 -10.87 -11.28 -6.65
C ALA A 327 -9.65 -11.80 -5.89
N VAL A 328 -9.38 -11.29 -4.68
CA VAL A 328 -8.30 -11.78 -3.82
C VAL A 328 -8.51 -13.23 -3.43
N GLU A 329 -9.74 -13.64 -3.08
CA GLU A 329 -10.08 -15.03 -2.79
C GLU A 329 -9.83 -15.94 -4.00
N ASN A 330 -10.26 -15.54 -5.20
CA ASN A 330 -10.08 -16.32 -6.41
C ASN A 330 -8.60 -16.45 -6.79
N VAL A 331 -7.81 -15.38 -6.61
CA VAL A 331 -6.36 -15.43 -6.80
C VAL A 331 -5.72 -16.39 -5.79
N ALA A 332 -6.08 -16.30 -4.51
CA ALA A 332 -5.53 -17.17 -3.47
C ALA A 332 -5.84 -18.65 -3.73
N LEU A 333 -7.09 -18.99 -4.10
CA LEU A 333 -7.47 -20.37 -4.43
C LEU A 333 -6.67 -20.90 -5.61
N ARG A 334 -6.53 -20.11 -6.68
CA ARG A 334 -5.76 -20.50 -7.86
C ARG A 334 -4.28 -20.71 -7.57
N THR A 335 -3.68 -19.78 -6.82
CA THR A 335 -2.27 -19.89 -6.42
C THR A 335 -2.04 -21.12 -5.56
N ALA A 336 -2.94 -21.41 -4.61
CA ALA A 336 -2.81 -22.55 -3.70
C ALA A 336 -2.81 -23.90 -4.42
N VAL A 337 -3.58 -24.05 -5.50
CA VAL A 337 -3.65 -25.30 -6.28
C VAL A 337 -2.83 -25.28 -7.58
N GLY A 338 -2.11 -24.18 -7.86
CA GLY A 338 -1.40 -24.00 -9.13
C GLY A 338 -2.32 -24.05 -10.34
N ALA A 339 -3.58 -23.61 -10.20
CA ALA A 339 -4.58 -23.74 -11.25
C ALA A 339 -4.31 -22.79 -12.42
N PRO A 340 -4.19 -23.30 -13.66
CA PRO A 340 -4.09 -22.47 -14.84
C PRO A 340 -5.29 -21.53 -15.00
N TRP A 341 -5.08 -20.40 -15.68
CA TRP A 341 -6.10 -19.36 -15.86
C TRP A 341 -7.40 -19.89 -16.52
N PHE A 342 -7.31 -20.94 -17.35
CA PHE A 342 -8.46 -21.54 -18.03
C PHE A 342 -9.32 -22.45 -17.14
N VAL A 343 -8.85 -22.85 -15.96
CA VAL A 343 -9.67 -23.61 -14.99
C VAL A 343 -10.66 -22.64 -14.36
N ARG A 344 -11.97 -22.94 -14.31
CA ARG A 344 -12.98 -21.99 -13.82
C ARG A 344 -12.94 -21.87 -12.29
N ASN A 345 -13.23 -20.68 -11.75
CA ASN A 345 -13.28 -20.46 -10.29
C ASN A 345 -14.34 -21.35 -9.62
N ARG A 346 -15.48 -21.60 -10.29
CA ARG A 346 -16.53 -22.49 -9.79
C ARG A 346 -16.06 -23.95 -9.69
N ASP A 347 -15.31 -24.43 -10.68
CA ASP A 347 -14.76 -25.78 -10.64
C ASP A 347 -13.73 -25.91 -9.52
N LEU A 348 -12.88 -24.90 -9.32
CA LEU A 348 -11.97 -24.85 -8.17
C LEU A 348 -12.71 -24.85 -6.84
N GLN A 349 -13.77 -24.06 -6.71
CA GLN A 349 -14.57 -24.00 -5.50
C GLN A 349 -15.28 -25.33 -5.22
N ARG A 350 -15.84 -25.98 -6.25
CA ARG A 350 -16.46 -27.30 -6.13
C ARG A 350 -15.44 -28.36 -5.72
N ASP A 351 -14.32 -28.43 -6.43
CA ASP A 351 -13.33 -29.50 -6.27
C ASP A 351 -12.55 -29.37 -4.95
N LEU A 352 -12.45 -28.15 -4.41
CA LEU A 352 -11.87 -27.87 -3.09
C LEU A 352 -12.90 -27.88 -1.95
N GLU A 353 -14.17 -28.16 -2.25
CA GLU A 353 -15.29 -28.02 -1.31
C GLU A 353 -15.28 -26.64 -0.60
N TRP A 354 -14.84 -25.61 -1.32
CA TRP A 354 -14.61 -24.29 -0.78
C TRP A 354 -15.91 -23.48 -0.72
N THR A 355 -16.23 -22.99 0.47
CA THR A 355 -17.36 -22.08 0.67
C THR A 355 -16.93 -20.64 0.36
N PRO A 356 -17.50 -19.98 -0.68
CA PRO A 356 -17.09 -18.63 -1.05
C PRO A 356 -17.25 -17.63 0.10
N LEU A 357 -16.36 -16.63 0.17
CA LEU A 357 -16.36 -15.60 1.21
C LEU A 357 -17.72 -14.92 1.35
N ARG A 358 -18.42 -14.68 0.24
CA ARG A 358 -19.78 -14.12 0.22
C ARG A 358 -20.79 -14.97 1.01
N GLU A 359 -20.69 -16.29 0.92
CA GLU A 359 -21.56 -17.22 1.62
C GLU A 359 -21.21 -17.33 3.11
N VAL A 360 -19.92 -17.25 3.46
CA VAL A 360 -19.47 -17.15 4.86
C VAL A 360 -19.98 -15.87 5.51
N ILE A 361 -19.90 -14.73 4.80
CA ILE A 361 -20.43 -13.45 5.26
C ILE A 361 -21.94 -13.56 5.49
N ARG A 362 -22.68 -14.13 4.53
CA ARG A 362 -24.13 -14.38 4.64
C ARG A 362 -24.47 -15.24 5.86
N THR A 363 -23.71 -16.31 6.10
CA THR A 363 -23.93 -17.24 7.22
C THR A 363 -23.65 -16.57 8.57
N LYS A 364 -22.61 -15.73 8.67
CA LYS A 364 -22.33 -14.98 9.90
C LYS A 364 -23.36 -13.89 10.17
N ALA A 365 -23.78 -13.20 9.12
CA ALA A 365 -24.83 -12.18 9.14
C ALA A 365 -26.17 -12.74 9.63
N THR A 366 -26.64 -13.83 9.04
CA THR A 366 -27.88 -14.51 9.46
C THR A 366 -27.83 -14.95 10.92
N LYS A 367 -26.74 -15.62 11.35
CA LYS A 367 -26.54 -16.00 12.76
C LYS A 367 -26.50 -14.80 13.72
N ALA A 368 -25.97 -13.65 13.27
CA ALA A 368 -25.95 -12.45 14.08
C ALA A 368 -27.36 -11.87 14.26
N PHE A 369 -28.20 -11.86 13.21
CA PHE A 369 -29.59 -11.44 13.33
C PHE A 369 -30.44 -12.41 14.16
N GLU A 370 -30.28 -13.73 13.97
CA GLU A 370 -30.96 -14.74 14.80
C GLU A 370 -30.63 -14.60 16.28
N LYS A 371 -29.38 -14.25 16.63
CA LYS A 371 -29.01 -13.97 18.02
C LYS A 371 -29.62 -12.66 18.53
N ALA A 372 -29.72 -11.66 17.66
CA ALA A 372 -30.24 -10.35 18.01
C ALA A 372 -31.77 -10.37 18.23
N THR A 373 -32.54 -11.27 17.61
CA THR A 373 -33.98 -11.44 17.87
C THR A 373 -34.28 -11.97 19.28
N VAL A 374 -33.38 -12.78 19.85
CA VAL A 374 -33.54 -13.39 21.20
C VAL A 374 -32.73 -12.64 22.27
N HIS A 375 -32.14 -11.49 21.93
CA HIS A 375 -31.23 -10.79 22.83
C HIS A 375 -31.95 -10.12 24.01
N THR A 376 -31.35 -10.15 25.20
CA THR A 376 -31.91 -9.58 26.45
C THR A 376 -32.22 -8.09 26.33
N ASN A 377 -31.41 -7.35 25.55
CA ASN A 377 -31.60 -5.92 25.32
C ASN A 377 -32.74 -5.64 24.32
N PRO A 378 -33.82 -4.94 24.72
CA PRO A 378 -34.95 -4.61 23.83
C PRO A 378 -34.55 -3.78 22.61
N LEU A 379 -33.56 -2.90 22.71
CA LEU A 379 -33.10 -2.07 21.58
C LEU A 379 -32.42 -2.88 20.48
N VAL A 380 -31.81 -4.01 20.84
CA VAL A 380 -31.16 -4.91 19.88
C VAL A 380 -32.22 -5.74 19.13
N ARG A 381 -33.29 -6.13 19.82
CA ARG A 381 -34.44 -6.81 19.19
C ARG A 381 -35.18 -5.89 18.23
N GLU A 382 -35.44 -4.66 18.64
CA GLU A 382 -36.11 -3.62 17.83
C GLU A 382 -35.29 -3.21 16.59
N ALA A 383 -33.96 -3.40 16.61
CA ALA A 383 -33.11 -3.14 15.45
C ALA A 383 -33.24 -4.22 14.34
N VAL A 384 -33.71 -5.43 14.69
CA VAL A 384 -33.89 -6.54 13.75
C VAL A 384 -35.34 -6.66 13.29
N ASP A 385 -36.28 -6.46 14.21
CA ASP A 385 -37.71 -6.54 13.96
C ASP A 385 -38.25 -5.18 13.49
N TYR A 386 -38.05 -4.88 12.21
CA TYR A 386 -38.48 -3.62 11.61
C TYR A 386 -39.29 -3.83 10.32
N GLU A 387 -40.39 -3.08 10.20
CA GLU A 387 -41.08 -2.90 8.93
C GLU A 387 -40.41 -1.77 8.14
N ALA A 388 -40.13 -2.00 6.86
CA ALA A 388 -39.39 -1.07 6.00
C ALA A 388 -40.10 0.29 5.82
N GLU A 389 -41.41 0.32 6.02
CA GLU A 389 -42.28 1.48 5.85
C GLU A 389 -42.37 2.36 7.11
N ASP A 390 -41.89 1.86 8.26
CA ASP A 390 -42.15 2.45 9.55
C ASP A 390 -41.17 3.60 9.90
N ARG A 391 -41.69 4.77 10.25
CA ARG A 391 -40.89 6.01 10.45
C ARG A 391 -40.51 6.16 11.91
N THR A 392 -39.35 5.61 12.31
CA THR A 392 -38.85 5.74 13.69
C THR A 392 -37.76 6.80 13.86
N THR A 393 -37.60 7.27 15.10
CA THR A 393 -36.60 8.27 15.51
C THR A 393 -35.20 7.69 15.76
N HIS A 394 -35.05 6.37 15.72
CA HIS A 394 -33.78 5.68 15.96
C HIS A 394 -33.00 5.49 14.65
N LYS A 395 -31.66 5.56 14.72
CA LYS A 395 -30.79 5.32 13.56
C LYS A 395 -30.86 3.84 13.18
N ARG A 396 -31.59 3.52 12.11
CA ARG A 396 -31.65 2.19 11.49
C ARG A 396 -30.50 1.99 10.49
N PRO A 397 -30.11 0.73 10.19
CA PRO A 397 -29.29 0.42 9.03
C PRO A 397 -30.03 0.93 7.77
N LYS A 398 -29.41 1.84 7.02
CA LYS A 398 -30.02 2.39 5.81
C LYS A 398 -29.90 1.40 4.67
N THR A 399 -30.99 0.72 4.32
CA THR A 399 -31.13 0.00 3.06
C THR A 399 -31.87 0.86 2.05
N GLN A 400 -31.26 1.01 0.88
CA GLN A 400 -31.88 1.56 -0.30
C GLN A 400 -32.92 0.57 -0.81
N LEU A 401 -34.20 0.94 -0.73
CA LEU A 401 -35.22 0.44 -1.64
C LEU A 401 -35.66 1.63 -2.50
N ARG A 402 -35.34 1.58 -3.79
CA ARG A 402 -36.18 2.14 -4.83
C ARG A 402 -36.36 1.05 -5.87
N ASP A 403 -37.56 0.50 -5.92
CA ASP A 403 -38.06 -0.31 -7.03
C ASP A 403 -37.84 0.41 -8.36
N PRO A 404 -37.32 -0.27 -9.38
CA PRO A 404 -37.66 0.03 -10.75
C PRO A 404 -38.88 -0.83 -11.14
N GLY A 405 -40.02 -0.16 -11.33
CA GLY A 405 -41.00 -0.62 -12.31
C GLY A 405 -40.49 -0.43 -13.73
#